data_AF-A0A950GWS3-F1
#
_entry.id   AF-A0A950GWS3-F1
#
_cell.length_a   1.000
_cell.length_b   1.000
_cell.length_c   1.000
_cell.angle_alpha   90.00
_cell.angle_beta   90.00
_cell.angle_gamma   90.00
#
_symmetry.space_group_name_H-M   'P 1'
#
loop_
_entity.id
_entity.type
_entity.pdbx_description
1 polymer ?
#
loop_
_entity_poly.entity_id
_entity_poly.type
_entity_poly.pdbx_seq_one_letter_code
_entity_poly.pdbx_strand_id
1 'polypeptide(L)'
;MPSRAKNSTGRWVERAATTGGGRTYRGQVPINWYASLILICVVGLLLLGFSRYERTHPTVNTAGQPTTSQVWHAALATDICGTMKPSLPASTNAGRVGLTTDGSGVVTIAPKNSSESGGNATLGRFVTEYGNGLQLSDSTLRYPGESANTNGDVCPKGTPDSGKQGVVIVYSWPNFSAQKGSETSGAPQDLRFTNGQLITMAFVPATASIPKPPGKVVTSLITAVEQSAGNAGGTTTSTTVPVTTTPSVAPTASTSRTGPTVAPSTTPTT
;
A
#
# COMPACT_ATOMS: atom_id res chain seq x y z
N MET A 1 -45.70 30.83 -96.39
CA MET A 1 -44.93 31.92 -95.73
C MET A 1 -44.51 31.43 -94.35
N PRO A 2 -43.40 31.95 -93.79
CA PRO A 2 -42.27 31.24 -93.15
C PRO A 2 -42.57 30.81 -91.71
N SER A 3 -41.80 29.93 -91.05
CA SER A 3 -40.63 30.37 -90.29
C SER A 3 -39.70 29.22 -89.87
N ARG A 4 -38.43 29.42 -90.25
CA ARG A 4 -37.22 28.68 -89.93
C ARG A 4 -36.79 28.92 -88.49
N ALA A 5 -36.46 27.87 -87.73
CA ALA A 5 -35.52 27.95 -86.62
C ALA A 5 -34.31 27.08 -86.97
N LYS A 6 -33.16 27.73 -87.15
CA LYS A 6 -31.84 27.14 -87.42
C LYS A 6 -31.23 26.66 -86.11
N ASN A 7 -30.80 25.41 -86.04
CA ASN A 7 -29.79 24.95 -85.09
C ASN A 7 -28.69 24.18 -85.85
N SER A 8 -27.82 24.93 -86.54
CA SER A 8 -26.58 24.36 -87.06
C SER A 8 -25.52 24.36 -85.97
N THR A 9 -25.26 23.17 -85.46
CA THR A 9 -24.02 22.72 -84.85
C THR A 9 -22.84 23.01 -85.78
N GLY A 10 -21.79 23.68 -85.28
CA GLY A 10 -20.53 23.83 -86.02
C GLY A 10 -19.55 24.84 -85.43
N ARG A 11 -18.67 24.34 -84.56
CA ARG A 11 -17.26 24.70 -84.30
C ARG A 11 -16.83 26.13 -84.63
N TRP A 12 -16.24 26.88 -83.69
CA TRP A 12 -14.94 27.57 -83.90
C TRP A 12 -14.24 27.77 -82.56
N VAL A 13 -12.92 27.69 -82.60
CA VAL A 13 -11.97 27.49 -81.51
C VAL A 13 -11.42 28.85 -81.10
N GLU A 14 -11.34 29.18 -79.81
CA GLU A 14 -10.43 30.24 -79.34
C GLU A 14 -9.72 29.82 -78.05
N ARG A 15 -8.39 29.91 -78.11
CA ARG A 15 -7.45 29.69 -77.02
C ARG A 15 -7.66 30.73 -75.94
N ALA A 16 -7.66 30.30 -74.68
CA ALA A 16 -7.25 31.14 -73.56
C ALA A 16 -6.02 30.50 -72.90
N ALA A 17 -4.84 30.91 -73.35
CA ALA A 17 -3.65 30.84 -72.52
C ALA A 17 -3.74 31.96 -71.47
N THR A 18 -3.45 31.60 -70.22
CA THR A 18 -2.91 32.45 -69.15
C THR A 18 -3.72 33.68 -68.71
N THR A 19 -4.29 33.62 -67.50
CA THR A 19 -4.03 34.53 -66.35
C THR A 19 -5.13 34.35 -65.30
N GLY A 20 -4.73 34.33 -64.01
CA GLY A 20 -5.66 34.54 -62.90
C GLY A 20 -5.74 33.38 -61.91
N GLY A 21 -4.84 33.37 -60.94
CA GLY A 21 -5.02 32.60 -59.71
C GLY A 21 -6.28 33.02 -58.94
N GLY A 22 -6.65 32.18 -57.97
CA GLY A 22 -7.80 32.38 -57.09
C GLY A 22 -8.92 31.43 -57.51
N ARG A 23 -9.20 30.34 -56.79
CA ARG A 23 -9.29 30.25 -55.34
C ARG A 23 -8.76 28.88 -54.93
N THR A 24 -7.58 28.86 -54.31
CA THR A 24 -7.32 27.79 -53.35
C THR A 24 -8.49 27.85 -52.37
N TYR A 25 -9.18 26.73 -52.16
CA TYR A 25 -10.03 26.52 -50.99
C TYR A 25 -9.10 26.47 -49.74
N ARG A 26 -8.34 27.55 -49.51
CA ARG A 26 -7.63 27.87 -48.27
C ARG A 26 -8.61 28.59 -47.34
N GLY A 27 -9.85 28.09 -47.31
CA GLY A 27 -10.93 28.62 -46.50
C GLY A 27 -10.88 27.94 -45.14
N GLN A 28 -10.10 28.55 -44.25
CA GLN A 28 -10.00 28.26 -42.82
C GLN A 28 -9.82 26.78 -42.45
N VAL A 29 -8.57 26.40 -42.15
CA VAL A 29 -8.39 25.34 -41.14
C VAL A 29 -9.17 25.81 -39.91
N PRO A 30 -10.12 25.02 -39.37
CA PRO A 30 -10.86 25.42 -38.18
C PRO A 30 -9.88 25.43 -37.01
N ILE A 31 -9.17 26.56 -36.84
CA ILE A 31 -8.14 26.75 -35.81
C ILE A 31 -8.73 26.40 -34.44
N ASN A 32 -10.01 26.72 -34.22
CA ASN A 32 -10.75 26.37 -33.00
C ASN A 32 -10.88 24.85 -32.79
N TRP A 33 -11.03 24.06 -33.87
CA TRP A 33 -11.12 22.60 -33.78
C TRP A 33 -9.77 21.97 -33.45
N TYR A 34 -8.70 22.40 -34.12
CA TYR A 34 -7.35 21.92 -33.82
C TYR A 34 -6.85 22.39 -32.44
N ALA A 35 -7.19 23.62 -32.03
CA ALA A 35 -6.90 24.12 -30.70
C ALA A 35 -7.62 23.30 -29.61
N SER A 36 -8.88 22.90 -29.85
CA SER A 36 -9.61 21.99 -28.97
C SER A 36 -8.94 20.63 -28.85
N LEU A 37 -8.49 20.02 -29.96
CA LEU A 37 -7.76 18.75 -29.93
C LEU A 37 -6.44 18.85 -29.17
N ILE A 38 -5.66 19.92 -29.38
CA ILE A 38 -4.41 20.13 -28.65
C ILE A 38 -4.68 20.30 -27.15
N LEU A 39 -5.71 21.06 -26.77
CA LEU A 39 -6.11 21.22 -25.37
C LEU A 39 -6.42 19.85 -24.73
N ILE A 40 -7.21 19.01 -25.39
CA ILE A 40 -7.55 17.67 -24.89
C ILE A 40 -6.29 16.81 -24.76
N CYS A 41 -5.37 16.84 -25.72
CA CYS A 41 -4.11 16.12 -25.62
C CYS A 41 -3.24 16.59 -24.45
N VAL A 42 -3.13 17.91 -24.23
CA VAL A 42 -2.37 18.48 -23.12
C VAL A 42 -3.01 18.09 -21.79
N VAL A 43 -4.33 18.26 -21.65
CA VAL A 43 -5.07 17.86 -20.43
C VAL A 43 -4.94 16.35 -20.19
N GLY A 44 -5.02 15.53 -21.25
CA GLY A 44 -4.79 14.09 -21.18
C GLY A 44 -3.39 13.75 -20.67
N LEU A 45 -2.34 14.35 -21.23
CA LEU A 45 -0.97 14.14 -20.76
C LEU A 45 -0.76 14.64 -19.33
N LEU A 46 -1.42 15.74 -18.95
CA LEU A 46 -1.39 16.28 -17.60
C LEU A 46 -2.09 15.32 -16.62
N LEU A 47 -3.24 14.76 -16.98
CA LEU A 47 -3.95 13.73 -16.21
C LEU A 47 -3.17 12.42 -16.13
N LEU A 48 -2.52 11.98 -17.21
CA LEU A 48 -1.63 10.80 -17.20
C LEU A 48 -0.40 11.06 -16.33
N GLY A 49 0.19 12.25 -16.41
CA GLY A 49 1.30 12.69 -15.57
C GLY A 49 0.89 12.74 -14.10
N PHE A 50 -0.27 13.32 -13.81
CA PHE A 50 -0.85 13.42 -12.47
C PHE A 50 -1.21 12.03 -11.91
N SER A 51 -1.83 11.16 -12.72
CA SER A 51 -2.15 9.79 -12.34
C SER A 51 -0.89 8.96 -12.07
N ARG A 52 0.16 9.12 -12.90
CA ARG A 52 1.46 8.50 -12.65
C ARG A 52 2.14 9.09 -11.41
N TYR A 53 2.00 10.39 -11.19
CA TYR A 53 2.54 11.08 -10.03
C TYR A 53 1.88 10.59 -8.74
N GLU A 54 0.55 10.52 -8.68
CA GLU A 54 -0.19 9.94 -7.55
C GLU A 54 0.14 8.46 -7.35
N ARG A 55 0.30 7.67 -8.42
CA ARG A 55 0.73 6.28 -8.32
C ARG A 55 2.16 6.12 -7.77
N THR A 56 3.05 7.05 -8.06
CA THR A 56 4.44 7.01 -7.60
C THR A 56 4.66 7.76 -6.28
N HIS A 57 3.66 8.51 -5.82
CA HIS A 57 3.65 9.25 -4.56
C HIS A 57 2.33 9.02 -3.80
N PRO A 58 1.97 7.76 -3.46
CA PRO A 58 0.76 7.50 -2.70
C PRO A 58 0.86 8.12 -1.31
N THR A 59 0.15 9.23 -1.05
CA THR A 59 0.00 9.75 0.31
C THR A 59 -1.01 8.89 1.06
N VAL A 60 -0.56 7.74 1.56
CA VAL A 60 -1.34 6.91 2.47
C VAL A 60 -1.44 7.61 3.81
N ASN A 61 -2.53 8.35 4.00
CA ASN A 61 -3.00 8.75 5.32
C ASN A 61 -4.40 8.16 5.46
N THR A 62 -4.49 6.87 5.77
CA THR A 62 -5.77 6.30 6.21
C THR A 62 -6.04 6.85 7.61
N ALA A 63 -6.85 7.92 7.70
CA ALA A 63 -7.31 8.43 8.99
C ALA A 63 -8.15 7.34 9.68
N GLY A 64 -7.66 6.79 10.78
CA GLY A 64 -8.31 5.69 11.50
C GLY A 64 -7.34 4.88 12.34
N GLN A 65 -7.81 3.77 12.91
CA GLN A 65 -6.97 2.80 13.61
C GLN A 65 -7.01 1.46 12.84
N PRO A 66 -5.97 0.62 12.93
CA PRO A 66 -5.92 -0.65 12.18
C PRO A 66 -7.09 -1.56 12.57
N THR A 67 -7.82 -2.10 11.60
CA THR A 67 -8.86 -3.10 11.83
C THR A 67 -8.40 -4.48 11.38
N THR A 68 -9.13 -5.54 11.76
CA THR A 68 -8.80 -6.92 11.38
C THR A 68 -9.02 -7.24 9.90
N SER A 69 -9.66 -6.33 9.15
CA SER A 69 -9.92 -6.46 7.72
C SER A 69 -8.90 -5.73 6.85
N GLN A 70 -7.94 -5.03 7.44
CA GLN A 70 -7.00 -4.17 6.74
C GLN A 70 -5.57 -4.67 6.95
N VAL A 71 -4.75 -4.44 5.94
CA VAL A 71 -3.30 -4.63 6.01
C VAL A 71 -2.67 -3.27 5.82
N TRP A 72 -2.01 -2.77 6.86
CA TRP A 72 -1.25 -1.53 6.81
C TRP A 72 0.23 -1.85 6.82
N HIS A 73 1.03 -0.89 6.36
CA HIS A 73 2.49 -1.02 6.35
C HIS A 73 3.11 0.21 6.99
N ALA A 74 4.18 0.01 7.77
CA ALA A 74 5.00 1.09 8.29
C ALA A 74 6.47 0.75 8.10
N ALA A 75 7.31 1.74 7.79
CA ALA A 75 8.75 1.54 7.79
C ALA A 75 9.28 1.63 9.21
N LEU A 76 10.16 0.71 9.59
CA LEU A 76 10.83 0.70 10.88
C LEU A 76 12.34 0.65 10.70
N ALA A 77 13.02 1.61 11.33
CA ALA A 77 14.47 1.63 11.47
C ALA A 77 14.85 1.68 12.95
N THR A 78 16.05 1.20 13.25
CA THR A 78 16.63 1.27 14.59
C THR A 78 17.95 2.01 14.51
N ASP A 79 18.10 3.08 15.28
CA ASP A 79 19.33 3.87 15.40
C ASP A 79 19.92 3.67 16.78
N ILE A 80 21.17 3.22 16.86
CA ILE A 80 21.88 3.09 18.15
C ILE A 80 23.13 3.95 18.07
N CYS A 81 23.17 5.00 18.88
CA CYS A 81 24.26 5.95 19.01
C CYS A 81 24.66 6.64 17.69
N GLY A 82 23.66 6.97 16.87
CA GLY A 82 23.84 7.61 15.56
C GLY A 82 24.21 6.64 14.44
N THR A 83 24.13 5.32 14.70
CA THR A 83 24.36 4.28 13.71
C THR A 83 23.07 3.52 13.43
N MET A 84 22.60 3.62 12.19
CA MET A 84 21.47 2.83 11.70
C MET A 84 21.84 1.34 11.66
N LYS A 85 21.08 0.55 12.41
CA LYS A 85 21.16 -0.91 12.39
C LYS A 85 20.50 -1.46 11.13
N PRO A 86 20.88 -2.69 10.72
CA PRO A 86 20.19 -3.36 9.62
C PRO A 86 18.71 -3.54 9.94
N SER A 87 17.92 -3.80 8.89
CA SER A 87 16.52 -4.17 9.05
C SER A 87 16.38 -5.39 9.96
N LEU A 88 15.34 -5.38 10.80
CA LEU A 88 15.03 -6.51 11.66
C LEU A 88 14.85 -7.78 10.83
N PRO A 89 15.35 -8.94 11.28
CA PRO A 89 15.03 -10.22 10.66
C PRO A 89 13.52 -10.46 10.55
N ALA A 90 13.11 -11.32 9.62
CA ALA A 90 11.71 -11.66 9.45
C ALA A 90 11.11 -12.27 10.73
N SER A 91 9.85 -11.93 11.01
CA SER A 91 9.12 -12.48 12.15
C SER A 91 8.90 -13.99 11.99
N THR A 92 9.43 -14.77 12.93
CA THR A 92 9.26 -16.23 13.00
C THR A 92 7.82 -16.65 13.35
N ASN A 93 7.04 -15.74 13.94
CA ASN A 93 5.69 -15.98 14.44
C ASN A 93 4.58 -15.46 13.51
N ALA A 94 4.87 -15.14 12.24
CA ALA A 94 3.92 -14.46 11.36
C ALA A 94 2.58 -15.18 11.15
N GLY A 95 2.54 -16.50 11.31
CA GLY A 95 1.30 -17.29 11.29
C GLY A 95 0.39 -17.06 12.51
N ARG A 96 0.92 -16.60 13.65
CA ARG A 96 0.20 -16.51 14.93
C ARG A 96 -0.22 -15.10 15.30
N VAL A 97 0.61 -14.10 14.99
CA VAL A 97 0.38 -12.69 15.35
C VAL A 97 0.03 -11.84 14.13
N GLY A 98 -0.56 -10.67 14.35
CA GLY A 98 -0.94 -9.73 13.29
C GLY A 98 0.10 -8.67 12.96
N LEU A 99 1.06 -8.40 13.85
CA LEU A 99 2.09 -7.37 13.65
C LEU A 99 3.43 -8.06 13.37
N THR A 100 3.94 -7.93 12.16
CA THR A 100 5.07 -8.73 11.67
C THR A 100 5.99 -7.92 10.78
N THR A 101 7.23 -8.38 10.58
CA THR A 101 8.13 -7.84 9.57
C THR A 101 8.64 -8.94 8.66
N ASP A 102 8.89 -8.62 7.40
CA ASP A 102 9.36 -9.55 6.36
C ASP A 102 10.89 -9.58 6.23
N GLY A 103 11.61 -8.79 7.03
CA GLY A 103 13.07 -8.65 6.91
C GLY A 103 13.53 -7.42 6.14
N SER A 104 12.63 -6.73 5.43
CA SER A 104 12.97 -5.58 4.59
C SER A 104 13.03 -4.26 5.37
N GLY A 105 12.65 -4.28 6.64
CA GLY A 105 12.45 -3.07 7.47
C GLY A 105 11.03 -2.52 7.37
N VAL A 106 10.12 -3.22 6.70
CA VAL A 106 8.69 -2.92 6.72
C VAL A 106 8.03 -3.78 7.79
N VAL A 107 7.19 -3.13 8.59
CA VAL A 107 6.27 -3.77 9.52
C VAL A 107 4.91 -3.84 8.84
N THR A 108 4.42 -5.06 8.64
CA THR A 108 3.07 -5.37 8.23
C THR A 108 2.17 -5.40 9.46
N ILE A 109 1.15 -4.55 9.47
CA ILE A 109 0.14 -4.44 10.52
C ILE A 109 -1.16 -5.01 9.96
N ALA A 110 -1.42 -6.28 10.27
CA ALA A 110 -2.63 -7.01 9.89
C ALA A 110 -3.24 -7.69 11.13
N PRO A 111 -3.90 -6.91 12.03
CA PRO A 111 -4.45 -7.42 13.28
C PRO A 111 -5.33 -8.65 13.06
N LYS A 112 -5.16 -9.71 13.86
CA LYS A 112 -5.99 -10.92 13.75
C LYS A 112 -7.23 -10.90 14.62
N ASN A 113 -7.23 -10.06 15.66
CA ASN A 113 -8.26 -10.00 16.67
C ASN A 113 -8.34 -8.59 17.27
N SER A 114 -9.33 -8.37 18.14
CA SER A 114 -9.53 -7.06 18.79
C SER A 114 -8.36 -6.61 19.66
N SER A 115 -7.57 -7.55 20.20
CA SER A 115 -6.42 -7.26 21.07
C SER A 115 -5.20 -6.72 20.30
N GLU A 116 -5.19 -6.86 18.98
CA GLU A 116 -4.14 -6.38 18.07
C GLU A 116 -4.61 -5.19 17.21
N SER A 117 -5.90 -4.89 17.24
CA SER A 117 -6.54 -3.86 16.41
C SER A 117 -6.78 -2.56 17.19
N GLY A 118 -7.14 -1.50 16.49
CA GLY A 118 -7.55 -0.25 17.10
C GLY A 118 -6.38 0.42 17.81
N GLY A 119 -6.65 0.94 19.01
CA GLY A 119 -5.66 1.58 19.87
C GLY A 119 -4.62 0.61 20.44
N ASN A 120 -4.81 -0.71 20.25
CA ASN A 120 -3.87 -1.74 20.71
C ASN A 120 -2.79 -2.06 19.67
N ALA A 121 -2.95 -1.59 18.43
CA ALA A 121 -1.94 -1.71 17.38
C ALA A 121 -0.81 -0.69 17.63
N THR A 122 0.01 -0.97 18.64
CA THR A 122 1.11 -0.12 19.07
C THR A 122 2.47 -0.72 18.75
N LEU A 123 3.49 0.13 18.71
CA LEU A 123 4.88 -0.29 18.53
C LEU A 123 5.32 -1.26 19.65
N GLY A 124 4.89 -1.03 20.88
CA GLY A 124 5.16 -1.92 22.02
C GLY A 124 4.55 -3.32 21.81
N ARG A 125 3.34 -3.39 21.24
CA ARG A 125 2.72 -4.68 20.88
C ARG A 125 3.54 -5.41 19.84
N PHE A 126 3.94 -4.73 18.76
CA PHE A 126 4.83 -5.31 17.74
C PHE A 126 6.13 -5.86 18.36
N VAL A 127 6.79 -5.08 19.20
CA VAL A 127 8.05 -5.49 19.84
C VAL A 127 7.84 -6.71 20.75
N THR A 128 6.74 -6.76 21.49
CA THR A 128 6.37 -7.89 22.35
C THR A 128 6.10 -9.15 21.53
N GLU A 129 5.35 -9.04 20.43
CA GLU A 129 5.00 -10.14 19.54
C GLU A 129 6.17 -10.64 18.71
N TYR A 130 7.12 -9.75 18.38
CA TYR A 130 8.32 -10.08 17.62
C TYR A 130 9.18 -11.11 18.38
N GLY A 131 9.34 -10.96 19.70
CA GLY A 131 9.92 -11.97 20.61
C GLY A 131 11.39 -12.36 20.39
N ASN A 132 12.00 -12.05 19.23
CA ASN A 132 13.35 -12.46 18.86
C ASN A 132 14.43 -11.50 19.40
N GLY A 133 14.32 -11.11 20.67
CA GLY A 133 15.32 -10.27 21.35
C GLY A 133 15.26 -8.77 21.05
N LEU A 134 14.23 -8.31 20.34
CA LEU A 134 13.90 -6.88 20.25
C LEU A 134 13.20 -6.47 21.55
N GLN A 135 13.65 -5.37 22.17
CA GLN A 135 13.01 -4.83 23.36
C GLN A 135 12.92 -3.31 23.25
N LEU A 136 11.77 -2.77 23.62
CA LEU A 136 11.51 -1.34 23.66
C LEU A 136 10.65 -1.05 24.90
N SER A 137 11.14 -0.15 25.74
CA SER A 137 10.41 0.41 26.89
C SER A 137 10.70 1.90 26.98
N ASP A 138 10.19 2.55 28.03
CA ASP A 138 10.40 3.97 28.30
C ASP A 138 11.86 4.35 28.53
N SER A 139 12.68 3.37 28.93
CA SER A 139 14.08 3.60 29.24
C SER A 139 15.04 2.61 28.61
N THR A 140 14.56 1.61 27.87
CA THR A 140 15.42 0.54 27.36
C THR A 140 15.12 0.23 25.89
N LEU A 141 16.17 0.20 25.08
CA LEU A 141 16.14 -0.25 23.69
C LEU A 141 17.17 -1.35 23.48
N ARG A 142 16.71 -2.51 23.03
CA ARG A 142 17.57 -3.64 22.68
C ARG A 142 17.32 -4.05 21.24
N TYR A 143 18.38 -4.02 20.44
CA TYR A 143 18.36 -4.61 19.10
C TYR A 143 18.61 -6.12 19.17
N PRO A 144 17.95 -6.95 18.34
CA PRO A 144 18.17 -8.39 18.30
C PRO A 144 19.65 -8.77 18.15
N GLY A 145 20.14 -9.63 19.04
CA GLY A 145 21.55 -10.06 19.05
C GLY A 145 22.52 -9.09 19.73
N GLU A 146 22.05 -7.95 20.23
CA GLU A 146 22.88 -6.98 20.96
C GLU A 146 22.46 -6.86 22.44
N SER A 147 23.28 -6.17 23.23
CA SER A 147 22.96 -5.79 24.61
C SER A 147 21.88 -4.71 24.63
N ALA A 148 21.08 -4.71 25.71
CA ALA A 148 20.11 -3.65 25.95
C ALA A 148 20.85 -2.34 26.29
N ASN A 149 20.44 -1.23 25.67
CA ASN A 149 20.87 0.11 26.03
C ASN A 149 19.78 0.74 26.90
N THR A 150 20.19 1.28 28.04
CA THR A 150 19.30 1.92 29.01
C THR A 150 19.58 3.42 29.07
N ASN A 151 18.56 4.24 29.34
CA ASN A 151 18.72 5.68 29.49
C ASN A 151 19.86 6.00 30.47
N GLY A 152 20.80 6.84 30.03
CA GLY A 152 22.00 7.19 30.78
C GLY A 152 23.24 6.39 30.40
N ASP A 153 23.09 5.27 29.67
CA ASP A 153 24.23 4.52 29.13
C ASP A 153 25.01 5.38 28.13
N VAL A 154 26.33 5.27 28.17
CA VAL A 154 27.23 6.04 27.33
C VAL A 154 27.41 5.34 26.00
N CYS A 155 27.24 6.09 24.91
CA CYS A 155 27.46 5.59 23.57
C CYS A 155 28.91 5.13 23.35
N PRO A 156 29.11 3.93 22.76
CA PRO A 156 30.43 3.31 22.67
C PRO A 156 31.36 4.08 21.71
N LYS A 157 32.66 3.87 21.88
CA LYS A 157 33.69 4.43 20.98
C LYS A 157 33.49 3.93 19.55
N GLY A 158 33.73 4.81 18.58
CA GLY A 158 33.56 4.51 17.15
C GLY A 158 32.13 4.74 16.61
N THR A 159 31.20 5.22 17.44
CA THR A 159 29.88 5.69 16.99
C THR A 159 29.84 7.22 16.86
N PRO A 160 28.96 7.79 16.02
CA PRO A 160 28.83 9.25 15.89
C PRO A 160 28.54 9.98 17.21
N ASP A 161 27.87 9.31 18.16
CA ASP A 161 27.54 9.87 19.47
C ASP A 161 28.45 9.39 20.61
N SER A 162 29.63 8.87 20.30
CA SER A 162 30.57 8.35 21.29
C SER A 162 30.80 9.30 22.48
N GLY A 163 30.74 8.74 23.70
CA GLY A 163 31.01 9.46 24.94
C GLY A 163 29.84 10.28 25.48
N LYS A 164 28.71 10.34 24.76
CA LYS A 164 27.48 10.99 25.23
C LYS A 164 26.52 9.97 25.82
N GLN A 165 25.70 10.39 26.78
CA GLN A 165 24.64 9.56 27.34
C GLN A 165 23.46 9.48 26.37
N GLY A 166 23.02 8.27 26.05
CA GLY A 166 21.85 8.04 25.23
C GLY A 166 20.55 7.97 26.02
N VAL A 167 19.46 8.27 25.33
CA VAL A 167 18.09 8.09 25.80
C VAL A 167 17.28 7.38 24.70
N VAL A 168 16.30 6.60 25.12
CA VAL A 168 15.36 5.93 24.22
C VAL A 168 14.31 6.93 23.77
N ILE A 169 14.27 7.18 22.47
CA ILE A 169 13.33 8.08 21.83
C ILE A 169 12.83 7.43 20.55
N VAL A 170 11.57 7.66 20.21
CA VAL A 170 10.96 7.15 18.97
C VAL A 170 10.44 8.33 18.19
N TYR A 171 10.88 8.45 16.94
CA TYR A 171 10.36 9.45 16.01
C TYR A 171 9.49 8.78 14.97
N SER A 172 8.40 9.44 14.62
CA SER A 172 7.53 9.05 13.53
C SER A 172 7.33 10.17 12.53
N TRP A 173 7.23 9.79 11.25
CA TRP A 173 6.82 10.67 10.16
C TRP A 173 5.52 10.13 9.59
N PRO A 174 4.49 10.96 9.40
CA PRO A 174 3.17 10.47 9.00
C PRO A 174 3.16 9.75 7.65
N ASN A 175 4.11 10.06 6.76
CA ASN A 175 4.29 9.40 5.49
C ASN A 175 5.72 9.61 4.95
N PHE A 176 6.06 8.98 3.83
CA PHE A 176 7.40 9.08 3.23
C PHE A 176 7.78 10.49 2.72
N SER A 177 6.79 11.32 2.35
CA SER A 177 7.05 12.68 1.85
C SER A 177 7.21 13.72 2.97
N ALA A 178 6.76 13.42 4.19
CA ALA A 178 6.85 14.30 5.34
C ALA A 178 8.31 14.62 5.70
N GLN A 179 8.69 15.89 5.71
CA GLN A 179 10.09 16.30 5.94
C GLN A 179 10.49 16.28 7.42
N LYS A 180 9.53 16.52 8.31
CA LYS A 180 9.74 16.58 9.76
C LYS A 180 9.06 15.39 10.44
N GLY A 181 9.79 14.79 11.38
CA GLY A 181 9.26 13.77 12.26
C GLY A 181 8.84 14.40 13.59
N SER A 182 7.99 13.70 14.32
CA SER A 182 7.62 14.03 15.68
C SER A 182 8.03 12.91 16.61
N GLU A 183 8.55 13.28 17.78
CA GLU A 183 8.73 12.34 18.87
C GLU A 183 7.38 11.80 19.34
N THR A 184 7.34 10.51 19.67
CA THR A 184 6.17 9.89 20.30
C THR A 184 5.87 10.60 21.62
N SER A 185 4.64 11.08 21.78
CA SER A 185 4.20 11.67 23.05
C SER A 185 4.06 10.58 24.12
N GLY A 186 4.83 10.69 25.20
CA GLY A 186 4.78 9.75 26.33
C GLY A 186 5.70 8.55 26.13
N ALA A 187 5.23 7.36 26.51
CA ALA A 187 5.97 6.12 26.41
C ALA A 187 6.26 5.76 24.93
N PRO A 188 7.51 5.44 24.54
CA PRO A 188 7.87 5.10 23.15
C PRO A 188 7.10 3.90 22.60
N GLN A 189 6.74 2.96 23.49
CA GLN A 189 5.94 1.77 23.23
C GLN A 189 4.47 2.07 22.88
N ASP A 190 3.94 3.23 23.26
CA ASP A 190 2.54 3.61 23.04
C ASP A 190 2.30 4.22 21.65
N LEU A 191 3.35 4.34 20.83
CA LEU A 191 3.22 4.82 19.45
C LEU A 191 2.21 3.94 18.71
N ARG A 192 1.11 4.55 18.26
CA ARG A 192 0.09 3.89 17.45
C ARG A 192 0.50 3.83 15.98
N PHE A 193 0.19 2.72 15.33
CA PHE A 193 0.47 2.59 13.91
C PHE A 193 -0.48 3.44 13.07
N THR A 194 0.09 4.13 12.07
CA THR A 194 -0.62 4.75 10.95
C THR A 194 -0.13 4.11 9.66
N ASN A 195 -1.02 3.90 8.69
CA ASN A 195 -0.64 3.33 7.41
C ASN A 195 0.35 4.25 6.67
N GLY A 196 1.45 3.71 6.18
CA GLY A 196 2.47 4.43 5.42
C GLY A 196 3.44 5.28 6.23
N GLN A 197 3.36 5.24 7.55
CA GLN A 197 4.25 6.04 8.38
C GLN A 197 5.67 5.48 8.40
N LEU A 198 6.63 6.37 8.65
CA LEU A 198 8.01 6.01 8.91
C LEU A 198 8.27 6.09 10.41
N ILE A 199 9.01 5.14 10.97
CA ILE A 199 9.31 5.05 12.39
C ILE A 199 10.80 4.78 12.55
N THR A 200 11.46 5.57 13.39
CA THR A 200 12.83 5.29 13.84
C THR A 200 12.82 5.14 15.36
N MET A 201 13.20 3.97 15.84
CA MET A 201 13.50 3.73 17.26
C MET A 201 14.96 4.08 17.49
N ALA A 202 15.25 5.01 18.40
CA ALA A 202 16.62 5.48 18.60
C ALA A 202 17.05 5.36 20.06
N PHE A 203 18.30 4.95 20.27
CA PHE A 203 19.04 5.18 21.51
C PHE A 203 20.16 6.17 21.19
N VAL A 204 19.90 7.45 21.40
CA VAL A 204 20.80 8.55 21.02
C VAL A 204 20.75 9.64 22.08
N PRO A 205 21.72 10.57 22.13
CA PRO A 205 21.64 11.70 23.04
C PRO A 205 20.35 12.50 22.84
N ALA A 206 19.79 13.06 23.92
CA ALA A 206 18.49 13.75 23.87
C ALA A 206 18.43 14.92 22.86
N THR A 207 19.56 15.49 22.48
CA THR A 207 19.66 16.59 21.50
C THR A 207 20.06 16.13 20.10
N ALA A 208 20.19 14.82 19.87
CA ALA A 208 20.61 14.29 18.58
C ALA A 208 19.49 14.37 17.55
N SER A 209 19.85 14.61 16.30
CA SER A 209 18.91 14.58 15.18
C SER A 209 18.67 13.14 14.75
N ILE A 210 17.44 12.65 14.89
CA ILE A 210 17.08 11.30 14.46
C ILE A 210 16.84 11.27 12.95
N PRO A 211 17.56 10.43 12.18
CA PRO A 211 17.32 10.32 10.75
C PRO A 211 16.03 9.55 10.45
N LYS A 212 15.47 9.83 9.27
CA LYS A 212 14.45 8.95 8.67
C LYS A 212 15.00 7.54 8.44
N PRO A 213 14.12 6.53 8.35
CA PRO A 213 14.51 5.20 7.88
C PRO A 213 15.31 5.27 6.57
N PRO A 214 16.30 4.37 6.38
CA PRO A 214 17.13 4.35 5.18
C PRO A 214 16.29 4.28 3.90
N GLY A 215 16.78 4.91 2.82
CA GLY A 215 16.04 4.97 1.54
C GLY A 215 15.59 3.60 1.02
N LYS A 216 16.38 2.54 1.24
CA LYS A 216 15.98 1.16 0.90
C LYS A 216 14.71 0.70 1.62
N VAL A 217 14.57 1.04 2.90
CA VAL A 217 13.39 0.72 3.73
C VAL A 217 12.18 1.55 3.29
N VAL A 218 12.41 2.81 2.91
CA VAL A 218 11.35 3.66 2.36
C VAL A 218 10.84 3.09 1.02
N THR A 219 11.72 2.59 0.16
CA THR A 219 11.33 1.95 -1.11
C THR A 219 10.57 0.64 -0.90
N SER A 220 10.97 -0.18 0.08
CA SER A 220 10.22 -1.40 0.40
C SER A 220 8.83 -1.08 0.96
N LEU A 221 8.71 -0.04 1.79
CA LEU A 221 7.41 0.44 2.26
C LEU A 221 6.50 0.85 1.10
N ILE A 222 7.01 1.66 0.16
CA ILE A 222 6.24 2.11 -1.01
C ILE A 222 5.74 0.89 -1.80
N THR A 223 6.63 -0.07 -2.06
CA THR A 223 6.27 -1.33 -2.74
C THR A 223 5.17 -2.10 -2.00
N ALA A 224 5.27 -2.24 -0.67
CA ALA A 224 4.30 -2.98 0.13
C ALA A 224 2.92 -2.29 0.16
N VAL A 225 2.91 -0.96 0.25
CA VAL A 225 1.70 -0.14 0.17
C VAL A 225 1.05 -0.27 -1.20
N GLU A 226 1.81 -0.18 -2.29
CA GLU A 226 1.31 -0.32 -3.66
C GLU A 226 0.71 -1.71 -3.92
N GLN A 227 1.37 -2.78 -3.46
CA GLN A 227 0.85 -4.14 -3.58
C GLN A 227 -0.47 -4.32 -2.83
N SER A 228 -0.61 -3.69 -1.67
CA SER A 228 -1.83 -3.75 -0.86
C SER A 228 -2.97 -2.94 -1.49
N ALA A 229 -2.66 -1.82 -2.15
CA ALA A 229 -3.61 -1.05 -2.94
C ALA A 229 -4.04 -1.78 -4.21
N GLY A 230 -3.14 -2.53 -4.86
CA GLY A 230 -3.44 -3.40 -6.01
C GLY A 230 -4.33 -4.58 -5.65
N ASN A 231 -4.19 -5.13 -4.44
CA ASN A 231 -5.05 -6.20 -3.93
C ASN A 231 -6.43 -5.73 -3.42
N ALA A 232 -6.64 -4.42 -3.25
CA ALA A 232 -7.95 -3.86 -2.88
C ALA A 232 -8.99 -3.96 -4.03
N GLY A 233 -8.60 -4.40 -5.22
CA GLY A 233 -9.49 -4.75 -6.34
C GLY A 233 -9.91 -6.23 -6.40
N GLY A 234 -9.40 -7.08 -5.52
CA GLY A 234 -9.74 -8.50 -5.47
C GLY A 234 -11.01 -8.76 -4.67
N THR A 235 -12.18 -8.35 -5.20
CA THR A 235 -13.42 -9.02 -4.81
C THR A 235 -13.31 -10.45 -5.33
N THR A 236 -13.02 -11.40 -4.45
CA THR A 236 -13.25 -12.82 -4.72
C THR A 236 -14.75 -13.00 -4.89
N THR A 237 -15.24 -12.78 -6.10
CA THR A 237 -16.50 -13.37 -6.52
C THR A 237 -16.26 -14.87 -6.55
N SER A 238 -16.64 -15.56 -5.47
CA SER A 238 -16.85 -16.99 -5.52
C SER A 238 -17.93 -17.23 -6.57
N THR A 239 -17.51 -17.57 -7.79
CA THR A 239 -18.37 -18.20 -8.78
C THR A 239 -18.69 -19.59 -8.26
N THR A 240 -19.71 -19.68 -7.41
CA THR A 240 -20.36 -20.95 -7.11
C THR A 240 -21.03 -21.41 -8.39
N VAL A 241 -20.44 -22.37 -9.08
CA VAL A 241 -21.07 -23.06 -10.20
C VAL A 241 -22.36 -23.71 -9.65
N PRO A 242 -23.55 -23.44 -10.20
CA PRO A 242 -24.74 -24.15 -9.79
C PRO A 242 -24.62 -25.61 -10.25
N VAL A 243 -24.49 -26.52 -9.30
CA VAL A 243 -24.66 -27.94 -9.56
C VAL A 243 -26.15 -28.18 -9.82
N THR A 244 -26.49 -28.39 -11.09
CA THR A 244 -27.80 -28.88 -11.52
C THR A 244 -27.98 -30.31 -11.01
N THR A 245 -28.82 -30.50 -10.00
CA THR A 245 -29.26 -31.84 -9.55
C THR A 245 -30.43 -32.31 -10.41
N THR A 246 -30.20 -33.28 -11.29
CA THR A 246 -31.25 -34.05 -11.97
C THR A 246 -31.68 -35.23 -11.08
N PRO A 247 -32.98 -35.46 -10.83
CA PRO A 247 -33.44 -36.62 -10.08
C PRO A 247 -33.55 -37.84 -11.01
N SER A 248 -33.02 -38.99 -10.59
CA SER A 248 -33.32 -40.27 -11.23
C SER A 248 -33.67 -41.31 -10.17
N VAL A 249 -34.84 -41.90 -10.35
CA VAL A 249 -35.58 -42.82 -9.45
C VAL A 249 -34.98 -44.24 -9.45
N ALA A 250 -35.23 -44.96 -8.35
CA ALA A 250 -34.85 -46.34 -7.99
C ALA A 250 -35.36 -47.46 -8.93
N PRO A 251 -34.85 -48.71 -8.79
CA PRO A 251 -35.55 -49.78 -8.03
C PRO A 251 -34.58 -50.71 -7.22
N THR A 252 -34.83 -51.18 -5.98
CA THR A 252 -35.74 -52.24 -5.42
C THR A 252 -34.97 -53.49 -4.93
N ALA A 253 -35.09 -53.73 -3.60
CA ALA A 253 -35.12 -54.98 -2.79
C ALA A 253 -33.98 -56.03 -2.76
N SER A 254 -33.47 -56.35 -1.55
CA SER A 254 -33.83 -57.59 -0.80
C SER A 254 -33.08 -57.78 0.55
N THR A 255 -33.87 -57.79 1.63
CA THR A 255 -33.94 -58.70 2.81
C THR A 255 -32.70 -59.38 3.44
N SER A 256 -32.51 -59.19 4.77
CA SER A 256 -32.52 -60.20 5.88
C SER A 256 -31.71 -59.73 7.11
N ARG A 257 -32.33 -59.39 8.26
CA ARG A 257 -32.44 -60.19 9.53
C ARG A 257 -31.07 -60.58 10.13
N THR A 258 -30.68 -60.24 11.37
CA THR A 258 -31.26 -60.66 12.67
C THR A 258 -30.41 -60.08 13.83
N GLY A 259 -31.01 -59.75 14.99
CA GLY A 259 -30.33 -59.80 16.31
C GLY A 259 -30.35 -58.51 17.17
N PRO A 260 -30.41 -58.58 18.52
CA PRO A 260 -31.49 -57.90 19.26
C PRO A 260 -31.08 -56.91 20.39
N THR A 261 -32.00 -56.00 20.72
CA THR A 261 -32.59 -55.69 22.06
C THR A 261 -31.77 -55.04 23.21
N VAL A 262 -32.14 -53.78 23.54
CA VAL A 262 -32.42 -53.16 24.89
C VAL A 262 -31.21 -52.89 25.82
N ALA A 263 -31.04 -51.81 26.60
CA ALA A 263 -31.88 -50.75 27.19
C ALA A 263 -31.04 -49.47 27.51
N PRO A 264 -31.67 -48.35 27.90
CA PRO A 264 -31.01 -47.09 28.29
C PRO A 264 -30.63 -47.07 29.78
N SER A 265 -29.62 -46.27 30.17
CA SER A 265 -29.39 -45.93 31.57
C SER A 265 -29.15 -44.43 31.73
N THR A 266 -29.90 -43.88 32.68
CA THR A 266 -30.05 -42.48 33.07
C THR A 266 -28.99 -42.06 34.10
N THR A 267 -28.52 -40.82 33.99
CA THR A 267 -27.95 -39.95 35.06
C THR A 267 -28.94 -39.85 36.26
N PRO A 268 -28.64 -39.39 37.51
CA PRO A 268 -27.57 -38.49 37.94
C PRO A 268 -27.03 -38.62 39.41
N THR A 269 -26.11 -37.70 39.78
CA THR A 269 -25.83 -37.11 41.12
C THR A 269 -25.29 -37.98 42.27
N THR A 270 -24.06 -37.72 42.72
CA THR A 270 -23.72 -36.97 43.97
C THR A 270 -22.25 -36.58 43.93
#